data_AF-A0A660M062-F1
#
_entry.id   AF-A0A660M062-F1
#
_cell.length_a   1.000
_cell.length_b   1.000
_cell.length_c   1.000
_cell.angle_alpha   90.00
_cell.angle_beta   90.00
_cell.angle_gamma   90.00
#
_symmetry.space_group_name_H-M   'P 1'
#
loop_
_entity.id
_entity.type
_entity.pdbx_description
1 polymer ?
#
loop_
_entity_poly.entity_id
_entity_poly.type
_entity_poly.pdbx_seq_one_letter_code
_entity_poly.pdbx_strand_id
1 'polypeptide(L)'
;MGFSRRCGAMLAAVAMVVMSPVSVFAAGIGSRPANPNPDNPRTQSIFIYDLNRGATKSDQLIISNGLNEKADIEVYAVDGTVTATGDMTCKQRSEDKKNAG
;
A
#
# COMPACT_ATOMS: atom_id res chain seq x y z
N MET A 1 -15.48 22.87 67.40
CA MET A 1 -14.41 23.05 66.40
C MET A 1 -14.26 21.72 65.67
N GLY A 2 -14.65 21.47 64.42
CA GLY A 2 -14.41 22.21 63.18
C GLY A 2 -13.47 21.35 62.32
N PHE A 3 -13.95 20.78 61.20
CA PHE A 3 -13.20 20.35 59.99
C PHE A 3 -14.19 19.62 59.07
N SER A 4 -14.88 20.36 58.19
CA SER A 4 -14.51 20.70 56.81
C SER A 4 -14.97 19.64 55.80
N ARG A 5 -16.00 20.05 55.04
CA ARG A 5 -16.55 19.40 53.86
C ARG A 5 -15.44 19.22 52.81
N ARG A 6 -15.31 18.03 52.23
CA ARG A 6 -14.76 17.88 50.87
C ARG A 6 -15.59 16.85 50.11
N CYS A 7 -16.56 17.39 49.37
CA CYS A 7 -17.23 16.71 48.27
C CYS A 7 -16.17 16.55 47.16
N GLY A 8 -15.53 15.38 47.10
CA GLY A 8 -14.59 15.05 46.03
C GLY A 8 -15.35 14.59 44.81
N ALA A 9 -15.64 15.51 43.89
CA ALA A 9 -16.10 15.16 42.55
C ALA A 9 -14.97 14.40 41.83
N MET A 10 -15.16 13.09 41.64
CA MET A 10 -14.23 12.25 40.89
C MET A 10 -14.47 12.51 39.40
N LEU A 11 -13.61 13.33 38.80
CA LEU A 11 -13.57 13.58 37.35
C LEU A 11 -13.25 12.26 36.63
N ALA A 12 -14.23 11.73 35.91
CA ALA A 12 -14.02 10.61 34.99
C ALA A 12 -13.24 11.10 33.77
N ALA A 13 -11.96 10.73 33.68
CA ALA A 13 -11.14 10.96 32.50
C ALA A 13 -11.50 9.93 31.42
N VAL A 14 -12.18 10.38 30.36
CA VAL A 14 -12.43 9.58 29.15
C VAL A 14 -11.12 9.49 28.37
N ALA A 15 -10.48 8.33 28.37
CA ALA A 15 -9.30 8.07 27.55
C ALA A 15 -9.73 7.89 26.08
N MET A 16 -9.52 8.90 25.25
CA MET A 16 -9.57 8.74 23.78
C MET A 16 -8.38 7.88 23.36
N VAL A 17 -8.64 6.63 23.00
CA VAL A 17 -7.66 5.77 22.32
C VAL A 17 -7.50 6.32 20.90
N VAL A 18 -6.43 7.07 20.68
CA VAL A 18 -6.03 7.53 19.36
C VAL A 18 -5.50 6.32 18.60
N MET A 19 -6.29 5.78 17.66
CA MET A 19 -5.81 4.77 16.70
C MET A 19 -4.87 5.48 15.73
N SER A 20 -3.58 5.52 16.04
CA SER A 20 -2.57 5.95 15.09
C SER A 20 -2.46 4.94 13.95
N PRO A 21 -2.28 5.38 12.69
CA PRO A 21 -1.99 4.46 11.60
C PRO A 21 -0.67 3.76 11.89
N VAL A 22 -0.70 2.44 12.03
CA VAL A 22 0.51 1.61 12.11
C VAL A 22 1.14 1.54 10.72
N SER A 23 2.29 2.17 10.57
CA SER A 23 3.12 2.03 9.38
C SER A 23 3.58 0.58 9.26
N VAL A 24 3.18 -0.11 8.19
CA VAL A 24 3.74 -1.42 7.85
C VAL A 24 5.13 -1.16 7.30
N PHE A 25 6.16 -1.43 8.11
CA PHE A 25 7.53 -1.43 7.65
C PHE A 25 7.77 -2.75 6.92
N ALA A 26 7.94 -2.70 5.60
CA ALA A 26 8.48 -3.85 4.88
C ALA A 26 9.92 -4.04 5.35
N ALA A 27 10.20 -5.12 6.07
CA ALA A 27 11.55 -5.46 6.55
C ALA A 27 12.52 -5.85 5.39
N GLY A 28 12.26 -5.40 4.16
CA GLY A 28 12.93 -5.79 2.94
C GLY A 28 12.73 -4.78 1.81
N ILE A 29 12.77 -5.27 0.57
CA ILE A 29 12.46 -4.44 -0.60
C ILE A 29 10.95 -4.33 -0.75
N GLY A 30 10.43 -3.11 -0.73
CA GLY A 30 9.03 -2.80 -0.95
C GLY A 30 8.84 -1.96 -2.20
N SER A 31 7.64 -2.03 -2.78
CA SER A 31 7.24 -1.12 -3.85
C SER A 31 5.77 -0.70 -3.72
N ARG A 32 5.45 0.48 -4.24
CA ARG A 32 4.07 1.00 -4.29
C ARG A 32 3.87 2.03 -5.40
N PRO A 33 2.63 2.24 -5.88
CA PRO A 33 2.32 3.36 -6.77
C PRO A 33 2.76 4.70 -6.17
N ALA A 34 3.34 5.57 -6.99
CA ALA A 34 3.77 6.89 -6.56
C ALA A 34 2.60 7.87 -6.38
N ASN A 35 1.52 7.68 -7.15
CA ASN A 35 0.39 8.59 -7.24
C ASN A 35 -0.94 7.88 -6.90
N PRO A 36 -1.12 7.38 -5.67
CA PRO A 36 -2.38 6.76 -5.27
C PRO A 36 -3.53 7.77 -5.27
N ASN A 37 -4.71 7.34 -5.70
CA ASN A 37 -5.94 8.11 -5.60
C ASN A 37 -6.42 8.10 -4.12
N PRO A 38 -6.52 9.26 -3.45
CA PRO A 38 -6.96 9.33 -2.06
C PRO A 38 -8.38 8.78 -1.83
N ASP A 39 -9.24 8.84 -2.86
CA ASP A 39 -10.62 8.37 -2.79
C ASP A 39 -10.76 6.86 -3.01
N ASN A 40 -9.68 6.18 -3.42
CA ASN A 40 -9.64 4.74 -3.57
C ASN A 40 -8.44 4.15 -2.80
N PRO A 41 -8.64 3.71 -1.55
CA PRO A 41 -7.58 3.18 -0.69
C PRO A 41 -6.79 2.01 -1.32
N ARG A 42 -7.40 1.24 -2.23
CA ARG A 42 -6.71 0.14 -2.92
C ARG A 42 -5.56 0.62 -3.79
N THR A 43 -5.63 1.86 -4.28
CA THR A 43 -4.58 2.43 -5.11
C THR A 43 -3.27 2.71 -4.36
N GLN A 44 -3.27 2.61 -3.04
CA GLN A 44 -2.07 2.70 -2.22
C GLN A 44 -1.11 1.51 -2.44
N SER A 45 -1.63 0.36 -2.89
CA SER A 45 -0.85 -0.87 -3.07
C SER A 45 -0.92 -1.47 -4.48
N ILE A 46 -1.91 -1.08 -5.30
CA ILE A 46 -2.06 -1.58 -6.68
C ILE A 46 -2.43 -0.45 -7.64
N PHE A 47 -2.02 -0.55 -8.90
CA PHE A 47 -2.48 0.38 -9.93
C PHE A 47 -3.91 0.04 -10.35
N ILE A 48 -4.81 1.03 -10.33
CA ILE A 48 -6.20 0.87 -10.80
C ILE A 48 -6.51 2.04 -11.73
N TYR A 49 -6.78 1.73 -12.99
CA TYR A 49 -7.06 2.71 -14.04
C TYR A 49 -8.22 2.24 -14.90
N ASP A 50 -9.19 3.13 -15.12
CA ASP A 50 -10.22 2.96 -16.14
C ASP A 50 -9.77 3.65 -17.42
N LEU A 51 -9.31 2.87 -18.39
CA LEU A 51 -8.78 3.36 -19.66
C LEU A 51 -9.74 3.07 -20.81
N ASN A 52 -10.05 4.11 -21.58
CA ASN A 52 -10.75 3.96 -22.85
C ASN A 52 -9.86 3.23 -23.86
N ARG A 53 -10.46 2.60 -24.88
CA ARG A 53 -9.72 1.92 -25.95
C ARG A 53 -8.72 2.88 -26.60
N GLY A 54 -7.45 2.46 -26.69
CA GLY A 54 -6.36 3.24 -27.27
C GLY A 54 -5.81 4.34 -26.36
N ALA A 55 -6.34 4.49 -25.14
CA ALA A 55 -5.76 5.39 -24.15
C ALA A 55 -4.51 4.78 -23.50
N THR A 56 -3.55 5.62 -23.19
CA THR A 56 -2.32 5.23 -22.47
C THR A 56 -2.23 5.99 -21.15
N LYS A 57 -1.68 5.33 -20.14
CA LYS A 57 -1.37 5.95 -18.84
C LYS A 57 0.13 5.88 -18.58
N SER A 58 0.72 7.03 -18.23
CA SER A 58 2.06 7.11 -17.64
C SER A 58 1.93 7.31 -16.14
N ASP A 59 2.72 6.57 -15.37
CA ASP A 59 2.77 6.62 -13.91
C ASP A 59 4.14 6.13 -13.39
N GLN A 60 4.34 6.15 -12.08
CA GLN A 60 5.61 5.87 -11.43
C GLN A 60 5.45 4.83 -10.31
N LEU A 61 6.48 4.02 -10.14
CA LEU A 61 6.64 3.06 -9.05
C LEU A 61 7.68 3.60 -8.08
N ILE A 62 7.34 3.72 -6.79
CA ILE A 62 8.31 3.99 -5.73
C ILE A 62 8.84 2.65 -5.24
N ILE A 63 10.16 2.50 -5.22
CA ILE A 63 10.85 1.35 -4.64
C ILE A 63 11.58 1.82 -3.39
N SER A 64 11.44 1.08 -2.31
CA SER A 64 12.08 1.37 -1.04
C SER A 64 12.92 0.17 -0.61
N ASN A 65 14.19 0.42 -0.30
CA ASN A 65 15.05 -0.56 0.33
C ASN A 65 15.02 -0.35 1.85
N GLY A 66 14.32 -1.23 2.56
CA GLY A 66 14.27 -1.25 4.02
C GLY A 66 15.41 -2.03 4.68
N LEU A 67 16.35 -2.58 3.89
CA LEU A 67 17.49 -3.36 4.40
C LEU A 67 18.66 -2.45 4.78
N ASN A 68 19.54 -2.98 5.64
CA ASN A 68 20.81 -2.32 6.00
C ASN A 68 21.94 -2.59 5.00
N GLU A 69 21.62 -3.16 3.84
CA GLU A 69 22.55 -3.53 2.79
C GLU A 69 22.08 -3.03 1.43
N LYS A 70 23.02 -2.92 0.48
CA LYS A 70 22.70 -2.55 -0.90
C LYS A 70 22.00 -3.73 -1.59
N ALA A 71 20.89 -3.45 -2.26
CA ALA A 71 20.21 -4.40 -3.13
C ALA A 71 20.24 -3.91 -4.59
N ASP A 72 20.53 -4.82 -5.52
CA ASP A 72 20.37 -4.57 -6.95
C ASP A 72 18.98 -5.07 -7.36
N ILE A 73 18.17 -4.19 -7.96
CA ILE A 73 16.76 -4.42 -8.24
C ILE A 73 16.51 -4.23 -9.73
N GLU A 74 15.85 -5.21 -10.34
CA GLU A 74 15.45 -5.16 -11.73
C GLU A 74 13.92 -5.10 -11.86
N VAL A 75 13.44 -4.16 -12.67
CA VAL A 75 12.02 -3.97 -12.95
C VAL A 75 11.78 -4.15 -14.44
N TYR A 76 10.83 -5.03 -14.79
CA TYR A 76 10.49 -5.30 -16.18
C TYR A 76 9.01 -5.66 -16.31
N ALA A 77 8.42 -5.37 -17.46
CA ALA A 77 7.05 -5.74 -17.78
C ALA A 77 6.97 -7.21 -18.22
N VAL A 78 5.86 -7.88 -17.91
CA VAL A 78 5.49 -9.23 -18.36
C VAL A 78 4.00 -9.27 -18.64
N ASP A 79 3.57 -10.17 -19.53
CA ASP A 79 2.14 -10.39 -19.76
C ASP A 79 1.51 -11.08 -18.55
N GLY A 80 0.27 -10.71 -18.24
CA GLY A 80 -0.59 -11.52 -17.38
C GLY A 80 -1.08 -12.77 -18.12
N THR A 81 -1.30 -13.84 -17.38
CA THR A 81 -1.94 -15.07 -17.86
C THR A 81 -2.91 -15.60 -16.82
N VAL A 82 -3.86 -16.43 -17.25
CA VAL A 82 -4.84 -17.08 -16.38
C VAL A 82 -4.39 -18.51 -16.12
N THR A 83 -4.41 -18.95 -14.87
CA THR A 83 -4.17 -20.34 -14.50
C THR A 83 -5.36 -21.22 -14.91
N ALA A 84 -5.18 -22.54 -14.88
CA ALA A 84 -6.28 -23.48 -15.14
C ALA A 84 -7.45 -23.35 -14.14
N THR A 85 -7.20 -22.80 -12.95
CA THR A 85 -8.21 -22.52 -11.91
C THR A 85 -8.87 -21.15 -12.04
N GLY A 86 -8.45 -20.32 -12.99
CA GLY A 86 -9.00 -18.99 -13.22
C GLY A 86 -8.27 -17.85 -12.51
N ASP A 87 -7.15 -18.12 -11.84
CA ASP A 87 -6.36 -17.11 -11.14
C ASP A 87 -5.49 -16.32 -12.11
N MET A 88 -5.31 -15.02 -11.84
CA MET A 88 -4.39 -14.18 -12.62
C MET A 88 -2.96 -14.32 -12.09
N THR A 89 -2.01 -14.59 -12.97
CA THR A 89 -0.58 -14.62 -12.67
C THR A 89 0.23 -13.94 -13.76
N CYS A 90 1.53 -13.77 -13.55
CA CYS A 90 2.46 -13.24 -14.53
C CYS A 90 3.11 -14.39 -15.31
N LYS A 91 3.32 -14.20 -16.62
CA LYS A 91 4.23 -15.06 -17.40
C LYS A 91 5.68 -14.91 -16.94
N GLN A 92 6.50 -15.91 -17.25
CA GLN A 92 7.93 -15.87 -17.01
C GLN A 92 8.61 -14.82 -17.87
N ARG A 93 9.72 -14.27 -17.37
CA ARG A 93 10.53 -13.29 -18.10
C ARG A 93 10.99 -13.77 -19.47
N SER A 94 11.29 -15.07 -19.59
CA SER A 94 11.80 -15.70 -20.81
C SER A 94 10.73 -15.97 -21.85
N GLU A 95 9.45 -15.83 -21.49
CA GLU A 95 8.35 -16.03 -22.42
C GLU A 95 8.14 -14.79 -23.29
N ASP A 96 7.69 -15.02 -24.52
CA ASP A 96 7.36 -13.95 -25.44
C ASP A 96 6.26 -13.05 -24.87
N LYS A 97 6.55 -11.75 -24.89
CA LYS A 97 5.62 -10.70 -24.51
C LYS A 97 4.84 -10.32 -25.75
N LYS A 98 3.53 -10.44 -25.71
CA LYS A 98 2.68 -9.75 -26.68
C LYS A 98 2.64 -8.30 -26.21
N ASN A 99 2.91 -7.34 -27.09
CA ASN A 99 2.89 -5.92 -26.73
C ASN A 99 1.74 -5.61 -25.77
N ALA A 100 2.01 -4.79 -24.75
CA ALA A 100 0.94 -4.17 -24.00
C ALA A 100 0.04 -3.45 -25.03
N GLY A 101 -1.27 -3.71 -24.95
CA GLY A 101 -2.26 -3.28 -25.95
C GLY A 101 -2.12 -1.83 -26.40
#